data_AF-A0A2X3K6U5-F1
#
_entry.id   AF-A0A2X3K6U5-F1
#
_cell.length_a   1.000
_cell.length_b   1.000
_cell.length_c   1.000
_cell.angle_alpha   90.00
_cell.angle_beta   90.00
_cell.angle_gamma   90.00
#
_symmetry.space_group_name_H-M   'P 1'
#
loop_
_entity.id
_entity.type
_entity.pdbx_description
1 polymer ?
#
loop_
_entity_poly.entity_id
_entity_poly.type
_entity_poly.pdbx_seq_one_letter_code
_entity_poly.pdbx_strand_id
1 'polypeptide(L)'
;MKERCARFILAHAILLSFPGVPAIYIQSILGSRNDYAGVEKLGYNRAINRKKYHSKEITRELNDEATLRHAVYHELSRLITLRRSHNEFHPDNNFTIDTINSSVMRIQRSNADGNCLTGLFNVSKNIQHVNITNLHGRDLISEVDILGNEITLRPWQVMWIK
;
A
#
# COMPACT_ATOMS: atom_id res chain seq x y z
N MET A 1 10.79 13.16 0.73
CA MET A 1 9.30 13.00 0.70
C MET A 1 8.88 11.71 0.01
N LYS A 2 9.34 11.48 -1.24
CA LYS A 2 8.96 10.32 -2.06
C LYS A 2 9.21 8.97 -1.37
N GLU A 3 10.39 8.75 -0.79
CA GLU A 3 10.72 7.48 -0.11
C GLU A 3 9.80 7.19 1.08
N ARG A 4 9.54 8.19 1.94
CA ARG A 4 8.64 8.03 3.09
C ARG A 4 7.23 7.65 2.63
N CYS A 5 6.72 8.30 1.59
CA CYS A 5 5.42 7.97 1.00
C CYS A 5 5.44 6.52 0.51
N ALA A 6 6.43 6.13 -0.31
CA ALA A 6 6.54 4.79 -0.86
C ALA A 6 6.57 3.70 0.23
N ARG A 7 7.37 3.88 1.29
CA ARG A 7 7.41 2.96 2.44
C ARG A 7 6.06 2.86 3.16
N PHE A 8 5.36 3.98 3.28
CA PHE A 8 4.06 4.03 3.94
C PHE A 8 2.99 3.33 3.11
N ILE A 9 2.97 3.58 1.80
CA ILE A 9 2.08 2.92 0.84
C ILE A 9 2.37 1.43 0.79
N LEU A 10 3.64 1.02 0.73
CA LEU A 10 4.06 -0.38 0.81
C LEU A 10 3.46 -1.10 2.02
N ALA A 11 3.62 -0.53 3.22
CA ALA A 11 3.09 -1.14 4.44
C ALA A 11 1.56 -1.34 4.39
N HIS A 12 0.83 -0.36 3.84
CA HIS A 12 -0.62 -0.46 3.70
C HIS A 12 -1.03 -1.39 2.55
N ALA A 13 -0.28 -1.45 1.46
CA ALA A 13 -0.54 -2.38 0.38
C ALA A 13 -0.36 -3.84 0.83
N ILE A 14 0.62 -4.11 1.71
CA ILE A 14 0.75 -5.40 2.40
C ILE A 14 -0.52 -5.68 3.22
N LEU A 15 -0.93 -4.76 4.11
CA LEU A 15 -2.18 -4.90 4.88
C LEU A 15 -3.40 -5.16 3.97
N LEU A 16 -3.50 -4.42 2.87
CA LEU A 16 -4.56 -4.53 1.87
C LEU A 16 -4.47 -5.79 1.01
N SER A 17 -3.43 -6.62 1.14
CA SER A 17 -3.30 -7.88 0.39
C SER A 17 -3.63 -9.10 1.25
N PHE A 18 -3.64 -8.95 2.58
CA PHE A 18 -4.02 -10.02 3.50
C PHE A 18 -5.53 -10.35 3.41
N PRO A 19 -5.92 -11.59 3.76
CA PRO A 19 -7.33 -11.96 3.88
C PRO A 19 -8.00 -11.17 5.00
N GLY A 20 -9.29 -10.88 4.84
CA GLY A 20 -10.10 -10.22 5.87
C GLY A 20 -10.43 -8.76 5.57
N VAL A 21 -10.92 -8.06 6.60
CA VAL A 21 -11.30 -6.65 6.52
C VAL A 21 -10.12 -5.80 7.03
N PRO A 22 -9.45 -5.02 6.15
CA PRO A 22 -8.31 -4.20 6.57
C PRO A 22 -8.77 -3.04 7.47
N ALA A 23 -8.24 -2.97 8.68
CA ALA A 23 -8.46 -1.85 9.58
C ALA A 23 -7.43 -0.74 9.33
N ILE A 24 -7.87 0.37 8.74
CA ILE A 24 -7.00 1.52 8.44
C ILE A 24 -7.20 2.60 9.49
N TYR A 25 -6.12 2.99 10.15
CA TYR A 25 -6.18 4.06 11.14
C TYR A 25 -6.44 5.42 10.49
N ILE A 26 -7.36 6.21 11.05
CA ILE A 26 -7.76 7.50 10.45
C ILE A 26 -6.58 8.46 10.25
N GLN A 27 -5.60 8.48 11.17
CA GLN A 27 -4.42 9.33 11.00
C GLN A 27 -3.50 8.83 9.89
N SER A 28 -3.51 7.52 9.61
CA SER A 28 -2.74 6.94 8.53
C SER A 28 -3.28 7.37 7.17
N ILE A 29 -4.59 7.23 6.95
CA ILE A 29 -5.21 7.63 5.67
C ILE A 29 -5.15 9.14 5.47
N LEU A 30 -5.23 9.94 6.54
CA LEU A 30 -5.05 11.38 6.47
C LEU A 30 -3.57 11.81 6.32
N GLY A 31 -2.62 10.88 6.18
CA GLY A 31 -1.20 11.21 6.03
C GLY A 31 -0.63 12.08 7.17
N SER A 32 -1.17 11.91 8.37
CA SER A 32 -0.88 12.77 9.52
C SER A 32 0.56 12.66 9.99
N ARG A 33 1.04 13.74 10.60
CA ARG A 33 2.33 13.81 11.30
C ARG A 33 2.08 13.80 12.81
N ASN A 34 3.14 13.56 13.57
CA ASN A 34 3.12 13.64 15.03
C ASN A 34 2.59 15.01 15.49
N ASP A 35 1.64 14.99 16.42
CA ASP A 35 1.02 16.15 17.04
C ASP A 35 1.72 16.54 18.33
N TYR A 36 2.91 17.14 18.20
CA TYR A 36 3.70 17.56 19.36
C TYR A 36 2.98 18.61 20.22
N ALA A 37 2.27 19.55 19.58
CA ALA A 37 1.45 20.54 20.28
C ALA A 37 0.30 19.87 21.07
N GLY A 38 -0.32 18.83 20.50
CA GLY A 38 -1.31 18.02 21.21
C GLY A 38 -0.74 17.30 22.43
N VAL A 39 0.50 16.79 22.36
CA VAL A 39 1.19 16.18 23.51
C VAL A 39 1.44 17.21 24.61
N GLU A 40 1.99 18.37 24.26
CA GLU A 40 2.27 19.46 25.21
C GLU A 40 0.99 19.93 25.91
N LYS A 41 -0.11 20.09 25.15
CA LYS A 41 -1.40 20.52 25.68
C LYS A 41 -2.08 19.49 26.60
N LEU A 42 -1.97 18.20 26.28
CA LEU A 42 -2.76 17.14 26.94
C LEU A 42 -1.97 16.33 27.97
N GLY A 43 -0.63 16.43 27.99
CA GLY A 43 0.23 15.81 28.99
C GLY A 43 0.38 14.29 28.88
N TYR A 44 -0.13 13.64 27.83
CA TYR A 44 0.00 12.18 27.63
C TYR A 44 0.56 11.82 26.24
N ASN A 45 1.48 10.84 26.20
CA ASN A 45 2.21 10.46 24.98
C ASN A 45 1.30 10.02 23.84
N ARG A 46 0.20 9.32 24.12
CA ARG A 46 -0.72 8.84 23.08
C ARG A 46 -1.44 9.96 22.31
N ALA A 47 -1.36 11.22 22.75
CA ALA A 47 -1.88 12.37 22.02
C ALA A 47 -1.13 12.60 20.70
N ILE A 48 0.13 12.16 20.62
CA ILE A 48 1.02 12.36 19.47
C ILE A 48 0.42 11.88 18.15
N ASN A 49 -0.40 10.83 18.19
CA ASN A 49 -1.05 10.25 17.01
C ASN A 49 -2.57 10.39 17.09
N ARG A 50 -3.11 11.41 17.75
CA ARG A 50 -4.58 11.59 17.92
C ARG A 50 -5.05 13.00 17.54
N LYS A 51 -4.32 13.69 16.64
CA LYS A 51 -4.64 15.04 16.19
C LYS A 51 -6.10 15.15 15.76
N LYS A 52 -6.78 16.18 16.27
CA LYS A 52 -8.11 16.58 15.80
C LYS A 52 -7.93 17.63 14.72
N TYR A 53 -8.75 17.54 13.68
CA TYR A 53 -8.70 18.44 12.55
C TYR A 53 -10.03 19.15 12.38
N HIS A 54 -9.98 20.44 12.05
CA HIS A 54 -11.14 21.12 11.52
C HIS A 54 -11.37 20.68 10.07
N SER A 55 -12.62 20.33 9.73
CA SER A 55 -12.97 19.77 8.42
C SER A 55 -12.48 20.64 7.25
N LYS A 56 -12.67 21.96 7.31
CA LYS A 56 -12.22 22.88 6.26
C LYS A 56 -10.69 22.86 6.06
N GLU A 57 -9.95 22.78 7.16
CA GLU A 57 -8.49 22.79 7.14
C GLU A 57 -7.94 21.49 6.54
N ILE A 58 -8.43 20.34 7.03
CA ILE A 58 -7.97 19.04 6.52
C ILE A 58 -8.36 18.86 5.05
N THR A 59 -9.56 19.26 4.63
CA THR A 59 -9.96 19.21 3.22
C THR A 59 -9.01 20.04 2.34
N ARG A 60 -8.62 21.24 2.77
CA ARG A 60 -7.64 22.06 2.05
C ARG A 60 -6.29 21.35 1.98
N GLU A 61 -5.78 20.82 3.09
CA GLU A 61 -4.49 20.11 3.12
C GLU A 61 -4.49 18.83 2.25
N LEU A 62 -5.62 18.12 2.16
CA LEU A 62 -5.75 16.93 1.30
C LEU A 62 -5.77 17.27 -0.19
N ASN A 63 -6.10 18.51 -0.55
CA ASN A 63 -6.12 19.00 -1.93
C ASN A 63 -4.81 19.70 -2.34
N ASP A 64 -3.84 19.82 -1.43
CA ASP A 64 -2.53 20.41 -1.74
C ASP A 64 -1.57 19.34 -2.28
N GLU A 65 -1.47 19.26 -3.61
CA GLU A 65 -0.67 18.30 -4.37
C GLU A 65 0.82 18.29 -4.01
N ALA A 66 1.34 19.38 -3.44
CA ALA A 66 2.74 19.48 -3.04
C ALA A 66 3.03 18.74 -1.72
N THR A 67 2.01 18.24 -1.02
CA THR A 67 2.17 17.71 0.33
C THR A 67 2.26 16.18 0.40
N LEU A 68 2.99 15.68 1.40
CA LEU A 68 2.97 14.26 1.75
C LEU A 68 1.56 13.77 2.10
N ARG A 69 0.77 14.62 2.75
CA ARG A 69 -0.61 14.29 3.16
C ARG A 69 -1.47 13.98 1.94
N HIS A 70 -1.46 14.85 0.94
CA HIS A 70 -2.14 14.62 -0.33
C HIS A 70 -1.68 13.31 -0.97
N ALA A 71 -0.37 13.14 -1.16
CA ALA A 71 0.18 11.96 -1.81
C ALA A 71 -0.23 10.64 -1.11
N VAL A 72 -0.19 10.61 0.22
CA VAL A 72 -0.60 9.43 1.01
C VAL A 72 -2.11 9.19 0.90
N TYR A 73 -2.92 10.22 1.08
CA TYR A 73 -4.38 10.09 1.07
C TYR A 73 -4.90 9.55 -0.27
N HIS A 74 -4.46 10.16 -1.36
CA HIS A 74 -4.93 9.79 -2.70
C HIS A 74 -4.43 8.41 -3.11
N GLU A 75 -3.16 8.10 -2.88
CA GLU A 75 -2.62 6.78 -3.24
C GLU A 75 -3.22 5.66 -2.40
N LEU A 76 -3.38 5.85 -1.09
CA LEU A 76 -4.02 4.84 -0.25
C LEU A 76 -5.51 4.67 -0.60
N SER A 77 -6.23 5.77 -0.87
CA SER A 77 -7.63 5.71 -1.32
C SER A 77 -7.78 4.97 -2.65
N ARG A 78 -6.82 5.18 -3.57
CA ARG A 78 -6.76 4.47 -4.85
C ARG A 78 -6.53 2.97 -4.66
N LEU A 79 -5.57 2.57 -3.81
CA LEU A 79 -5.33 1.15 -3.50
C LEU A 79 -6.53 0.48 -2.82
N ILE A 80 -7.24 1.18 -1.93
CA ILE A 80 -8.49 0.67 -1.33
C ILE A 80 -9.55 0.46 -2.41
N THR A 81 -9.66 1.40 -3.36
CA THR A 81 -10.62 1.31 -4.47
C THR A 81 -10.29 0.13 -5.38
N LEU A 82 -9.01 -0.06 -5.74
CA LEU A 82 -8.54 -1.22 -6.48
C LEU A 82 -8.84 -2.52 -5.74
N ARG A 83 -8.51 -2.63 -4.44
CA ARG A 83 -8.84 -3.83 -3.65
C ARG A 83 -10.33 -4.18 -3.75
N ARG A 84 -11.20 -3.17 -3.67
CA ARG A 84 -12.66 -3.36 -3.72
C ARG A 84 -13.19 -3.77 -5.09
N SER A 85 -12.50 -3.44 -6.18
CA SER A 85 -12.94 -3.76 -7.54
C SER A 85 -12.47 -5.14 -8.04
N HIS A 86 -11.68 -5.86 -7.25
CA HIS A 86 -11.06 -7.13 -7.65
C HIS A 86 -11.45 -8.28 -6.71
N ASN A 87 -12.17 -9.26 -7.25
CA ASN A 87 -12.70 -10.39 -6.49
C ASN A 87 -11.60 -11.27 -5.88
N GLU A 88 -10.37 -11.23 -6.39
CA GLU A 88 -9.21 -11.97 -5.85
C GLU A 88 -8.93 -11.60 -4.38
N PHE A 89 -9.28 -10.38 -3.97
CA PHE A 89 -9.12 -9.91 -2.58
C PHE A 89 -10.22 -10.37 -1.63
N HIS A 90 -11.21 -11.14 -2.08
CA HIS A 90 -12.22 -11.71 -1.20
C HIS A 90 -11.56 -12.50 -0.05
N PRO A 91 -12.02 -12.34 1.21
CA PRO A 91 -11.39 -12.97 2.37
C PRO A 91 -11.32 -14.49 2.28
N ASP A 92 -12.32 -15.13 1.66
CA ASP A 92 -12.42 -16.59 1.56
C ASP A 92 -11.59 -17.18 0.42
N ASN A 93 -10.98 -16.33 -0.43
CA ASN A 93 -10.09 -16.82 -1.47
C ASN A 93 -8.80 -17.37 -0.87
N ASN A 94 -8.20 -18.31 -1.59
CA ASN A 94 -6.90 -18.88 -1.25
C ASN A 94 -5.85 -17.78 -1.10
N PHE A 95 -4.95 -17.97 -0.15
CA PHE A 95 -3.89 -17.03 0.18
C PHE A 95 -2.61 -17.80 0.47
N THR A 96 -1.53 -17.43 -0.20
CA THR A 96 -0.17 -17.86 0.14
C THR A 96 0.74 -16.67 0.25
N ILE A 97 1.79 -16.82 1.07
CA ILE A 97 2.81 -15.81 1.27
C ILE A 97 4.17 -16.49 1.35
N ASP A 98 5.13 -15.94 0.63
CA ASP A 98 6.50 -16.41 0.59
C ASP A 98 7.47 -15.26 0.25
N THR A 99 8.76 -15.58 0.22
CA THR A 99 9.81 -14.62 -0.16
C THR A 99 10.49 -15.10 -1.42
N ILE A 100 10.50 -14.26 -2.46
CA ILE A 100 11.26 -14.52 -3.70
C ILE A 100 12.77 -14.43 -3.42
N ASN A 101 13.14 -13.46 -2.58
CA ASN A 101 14.47 -13.31 -2.01
C ASN A 101 14.38 -12.56 -0.66
N SER A 102 15.51 -12.20 -0.04
CA SER A 102 15.53 -11.52 1.26
C SER A 102 14.90 -10.11 1.29
N SER A 103 14.61 -9.54 0.11
CA SER A 103 14.11 -8.18 -0.08
C SER A 103 12.76 -8.10 -0.79
N VAL A 104 12.29 -9.18 -1.40
CA VAL A 104 11.04 -9.23 -2.16
C VAL A 104 10.13 -10.31 -1.59
N MET A 105 9.03 -9.86 -1.00
CA MET A 105 7.95 -10.72 -0.54
C MET A 105 6.92 -10.88 -1.65
N ARG A 106 6.31 -12.06 -1.74
CA ARG A 106 5.19 -12.36 -2.63
C ARG A 106 3.97 -12.76 -1.81
N ILE A 107 2.81 -12.24 -2.21
CA ILE A 107 1.50 -12.73 -1.77
C ILE A 107 0.77 -13.20 -3.01
N GLN A 108 0.18 -14.38 -2.99
CA GLN A 108 -0.73 -14.82 -4.05
C GLN A 108 -2.13 -14.99 -3.49
N ARG A 109 -3.11 -14.52 -4.27
CA ARG A 109 -4.53 -14.74 -4.01
C ARG A 109 -5.16 -15.42 -5.21
N SER A 110 -5.92 -16.48 -4.99
CA SER A 110 -6.64 -17.14 -6.08
C SER A 110 -8.07 -17.49 -5.70
N ASN A 111 -8.98 -17.33 -6.65
CA ASN A 111 -10.39 -17.68 -6.48
C ASN A 111 -10.69 -19.06 -7.07
N ALA A 112 -11.90 -19.56 -6.83
CA ALA A 112 -12.35 -20.87 -7.34
C ALA A 112 -12.45 -20.95 -8.87
N ASP A 113 -12.56 -19.80 -9.55
CA ASP A 113 -12.64 -19.71 -11.02
C ASP A 113 -11.27 -19.80 -11.70
N GLY A 114 -10.19 -19.92 -10.92
CA GLY A 114 -8.82 -19.97 -11.42
C GLY A 114 -8.17 -18.60 -11.65
N ASN A 115 -8.85 -17.49 -11.34
CA ASN A 115 -8.22 -16.17 -11.36
C ASN A 115 -7.19 -16.07 -10.24
N CYS A 116 -6.02 -15.51 -10.56
CA CYS A 116 -4.91 -15.35 -9.63
C CYS A 116 -4.42 -13.91 -9.65
N LEU A 117 -4.16 -13.35 -8.46
CA LEU A 117 -3.45 -12.10 -8.27
C LEU A 117 -2.13 -12.39 -7.57
N THR A 118 -1.03 -11.91 -8.15
CA THR A 118 0.31 -11.97 -7.54
C THR A 118 0.73 -10.57 -7.11
N GLY A 119 0.80 -10.37 -5.80
CA GLY A 119 1.38 -9.19 -5.18
C GLY A 119 2.88 -9.35 -4.98
N LEU A 120 3.68 -8.40 -5.47
CA LEU A 120 5.13 -8.32 -5.22
C LEU A 120 5.45 -7.07 -4.40
N PHE A 121 6.25 -7.23 -3.35
CA PHE A 121 6.53 -6.18 -2.37
C PHE A 121 8.03 -6.07 -2.14
N ASN A 122 8.67 -5.03 -2.67
CA ASN A 122 10.08 -4.75 -2.39
C ASN A 122 10.21 -4.03 -1.04
N VAL A 123 10.66 -4.74 -0.02
CA VAL A 123 10.87 -4.21 1.34
C VAL A 123 12.29 -3.66 1.55
N SER A 124 12.97 -3.28 0.47
CA SER A 124 14.32 -2.72 0.50
C SER A 124 14.40 -1.32 -0.14
N LYS A 125 15.49 -0.62 0.18
CA LYS A 125 15.87 0.66 -0.43
C LYS A 125 16.54 0.51 -1.81
N ASN A 126 16.77 -0.72 -2.27
CA ASN A 126 17.50 -1.00 -3.49
C ASN A 126 16.51 -1.45 -4.59
N ILE A 127 16.88 -1.21 -5.85
CA ILE A 127 16.18 -1.85 -6.97
C ILE A 127 16.39 -3.38 -6.84
N GLN A 128 15.33 -4.15 -7.08
CA GLN A 128 15.38 -5.60 -7.09
C GLN A 128 15.01 -6.10 -8.48
N HIS A 129 15.86 -6.97 -9.02
CA HIS A 129 15.58 -7.73 -10.23
C HIS A 129 15.23 -9.16 -9.79
N VAL A 130 14.01 -9.60 -10.10
CA VAL A 130 13.56 -10.96 -9.76
C VAL A 130 13.13 -11.68 -11.02
N ASN A 131 13.51 -12.95 -11.14
CA ASN A 131 13.09 -13.79 -12.24
C ASN A 131 11.93 -14.67 -11.76
N ILE A 132 10.73 -14.46 -12.32
CA ILE A 132 9.53 -15.22 -12.01
C ILE A 132 8.98 -15.79 -13.31
N THR A 133 9.14 -17.10 -13.49
CA THR A 133 8.64 -17.82 -14.67
C THR A 133 7.11 -17.82 -14.70
N ASN A 134 6.53 -17.62 -15.89
CA ASN A 134 5.10 -17.69 -16.15
C ASN A 134 4.25 -16.65 -15.39
N LEU A 135 4.83 -15.54 -14.93
CA LEU A 135 4.06 -14.42 -14.41
C LEU A 135 3.74 -13.46 -15.55
N HIS A 136 2.51 -13.56 -16.06
CA HIS A 136 1.95 -12.68 -17.07
C HIS A 136 0.70 -12.00 -16.54
N GLY A 137 0.38 -10.82 -17.07
CA GLY A 137 -0.78 -10.04 -16.66
C GLY A 137 -0.49 -8.55 -16.66
N ARG A 138 -1.40 -7.77 -16.10
CA ARG A 138 -1.28 -6.32 -15.94
C ARG A 138 -1.07 -6.00 -14.46
N ASP A 139 -0.09 -5.16 -14.16
CA ASP A 139 0.03 -4.57 -12.83
C ASP A 139 -1.12 -3.57 -12.63
N LEU A 140 -2.06 -3.90 -11.75
CA LEU A 140 -3.23 -3.09 -11.43
C LEU A 140 -2.86 -1.75 -10.78
N ILE A 141 -1.67 -1.64 -10.17
CA ILE A 141 -1.22 -0.41 -9.50
C ILE A 141 -0.67 0.59 -10.50
N SER A 142 0.25 0.15 -11.38
CA SER A 142 0.89 1.02 -12.39
C SER A 142 0.18 1.02 -13.74
N GLU A 143 -0.78 0.11 -13.94
CA GLU A 143 -1.53 -0.06 -15.17
C GLU A 143 -0.69 -0.51 -16.38
N VAL A 144 0.47 -1.12 -16.12
CA VAL A 144 1.43 -1.60 -17.13
C VAL A 144 1.39 -3.13 -17.25
N ASP A 145 1.45 -3.64 -18.48
CA ASP A 145 1.55 -5.08 -18.75
C ASP A 145 2.94 -5.64 -18.40
N ILE A 146 2.95 -6.84 -17.82
CA ILE A 146 4.17 -7.55 -17.45
C ILE A 146 4.60 -8.45 -18.59
N LEU A 147 5.73 -8.11 -19.19
CA LEU A 147 6.32 -8.81 -20.33
C LEU A 147 7.60 -9.53 -19.89
N GLY A 148 7.69 -10.82 -20.24
CA GLY A 148 8.84 -11.66 -19.90
C GLY A 148 8.86 -12.13 -18.44
N ASN A 149 9.99 -12.72 -18.05
CA ASN A 149 10.16 -13.34 -16.74
C ASN A 149 10.94 -12.46 -15.74
N GLU A 150 11.61 -11.41 -16.21
CA GLU A 150 12.39 -10.52 -15.35
C GLU A 150 11.55 -9.31 -14.93
N ILE A 151 11.37 -9.15 -13.63
CA ILE A 151 10.60 -8.06 -13.04
C ILE A 151 11.54 -7.16 -12.26
N THR A 152 11.51 -5.88 -12.60
CA THR A 152 12.26 -4.85 -11.88
C THR A 152 11.35 -4.11 -10.91
N LEU A 153 11.63 -4.25 -9.62
CA LEU A 153 10.95 -3.53 -8.55
C LEU A 153 11.83 -2.39 -8.06
N ARG A 154 11.35 -1.15 -8.19
CA ARG A 154 11.98 0.03 -7.57
C ARG A 154 11.96 -0.09 -6.04
N PRO A 155 12.80 0.68 -5.32
CA PRO A 155 12.76 0.73 -3.86
C PRO A 155 11.34 0.95 -3.34
N TRP A 156 10.91 0.10 -2.42
CA TRP A 156 9.59 0.18 -1.77
C TRP A 156 8.38 0.01 -2.71
N GLN A 157 8.60 -0.44 -3.95
CA GLN A 157 7.52 -0.63 -4.92
C GLN A 157 6.65 -1.82 -4.55
N VAL A 158 5.37 -1.67 -4.86
CA VAL A 158 4.38 -2.74 -4.85
C VAL A 158 3.83 -2.89 -6.26
N MET A 159 3.59 -4.13 -6.66
CA MET A 159 2.88 -4.50 -7.87
C MET A 159 1.78 -5.49 -7.51
N TRP A 160 0.60 -5.33 -8.11
CA TRP A 160 -0.50 -6.29 -8.03
C TRP A 160 -0.80 -6.79 -9.42
N ILE A 161 -0.24 -7.93 -9.78
CA ILE A 161 -0.27 -8.46 -11.15
C ILE A 161 -1.45 -9.43 -11.26
N LYS A 162 -2.34 -9.19 -12.22
CA LYS A 162 -3.50 -10.01 -12.55
C LYS A 162 -3.56 -10.26 -14.06
#